data_AF-R0BFT9-F1
#
_entry.id   AF-R0BFT9-F1
#
_cell.length_a   1.000
_cell.length_b   1.000
_cell.length_c   1.000
_cell.angle_alpha   90.00
_cell.angle_beta   90.00
_cell.angle_gamma   90.00
#
_symmetry.space_group_name_H-M   'P 1'
#
loop_
_entity.id
_entity.type
_entity.pdbx_description
1 polymer ?
#
loop_
_entity_poly.entity_id
_entity_poly.type
_entity_poly.pdbx_seq_one_letter_code
_entity_poly.pdbx_strand_id
1 'polypeptide(L)' 'MEEKPFYFSAIPYTPQELESALHREELPAPRRTVVSILGAMRGVGGIDSWGSDVEPAFHVPADEDIEYGFVIRRGQDV' A
#
# COMPACT_ATOMS: atom_id res chain seq x y z
N MET A 1 -7.91 1.00 -21.50
CA MET A 1 -7.03 0.75 -20.34
C MET A 1 -7.46 -0.61 -19.82
N GLU A 2 -6.63 -1.64 -19.99
CA GLU A 2 -6.94 -2.96 -19.44
C GLU A 2 -7.09 -2.88 -17.92
N GLU A 3 -8.04 -3.62 -17.35
CA GLU A 3 -8.20 -3.71 -15.90
C GLU A 3 -7.00 -4.47 -15.31
N LYS A 4 -5.97 -3.71 -14.94
CA LYS A 4 -4.81 -4.24 -14.22
C LYS A 4 -5.13 -4.30 -12.72
N PRO A 5 -4.81 -5.43 -12.04
CA PRO A 5 -4.88 -5.49 -10.58
C PRO A 5 -4.10 -4.34 -9.92
N PHE A 6 -4.58 -3.89 -8.77
CA PHE A 6 -3.88 -2.91 -7.91
C PHE A 6 -3.68 -3.47 -6.52
N TYR A 7 -2.79 -2.84 -5.76
CA TYR A 7 -2.61 -3.11 -4.34
C TYR A 7 -3.49 -2.17 -3.52
N PHE A 8 -4.07 -2.71 -2.46
CA PHE A 8 -5.12 -2.05 -1.70
C PHE A 8 -4.90 -2.19 -0.20
N SER A 9 -5.21 -1.13 0.55
CA SER A 9 -5.41 -1.20 1.99
C SER A 9 -6.56 -0.29 2.43
N ALA A 10 -7.27 -0.71 3.47
CA ALA A 10 -8.32 0.06 4.12
C ALA A 10 -8.27 -0.18 5.63
N ILE A 11 -7.52 0.67 6.34
CA ILE A 11 -7.21 0.51 7.76
C ILE A 11 -7.49 1.82 8.52
N PRO A 12 -7.70 1.79 9.84
CA PRO A 12 -8.13 2.99 10.57
C PRO A 12 -7.01 3.97 10.93
N TYR A 13 -5.80 3.76 10.40
CA TYR A 13 -4.60 4.52 10.74
C TYR A 13 -3.89 5.01 9.47
N THR A 14 -3.36 6.22 9.53
CA THR A 14 -2.48 6.79 8.50
C THR A 14 -1.11 6.10 8.52
N PRO A 15 -0.34 6.17 7.42
CA PRO A 15 1.04 5.68 7.40
C PRO A 15 1.89 6.26 8.53
N GLN A 16 1.74 7.57 8.82
CA GLN A 16 2.50 8.25 9.87
C GLN A 16 2.14 7.76 11.27
N GLU A 17 0.85 7.49 11.53
CA GLU A 17 0.40 6.92 12.81
C GLU A 17 0.94 5.49 13.01
N LEU A 18 0.97 4.68 11.95
CA LEU A 18 1.55 3.33 11.99
C LEU A 18 3.06 3.34 12.18
N GLU A 19 3.77 4.22 11.49
CA GLU A 19 5.23 4.34 11.56
C GLU A 19 5.70 4.85 12.92
N SER A 20 4.91 5.71 13.57
CA SER A 20 5.26 6.31 14.86
C SER A 20 5.02 5.37 16.05
N ALA A 21 4.10 4.41 15.93
CA ALA A 21 3.73 3.52 17.03
C ALA A 21 4.74 2.36 17.17
N LEU A 22 5.36 2.25 18.34
CA LEU A 22 6.26 1.13 18.68
C LEU A 22 5.49 -0.03 19.33
N HIS A 23 4.33 0.25 19.92
CA HIS A 23 3.42 -0.74 20.49
C HIS A 23 1.97 -0.51 20.04
N ARG A 24 1.16 -1.56 20.08
CA ARG A 24 -0.21 -1.52 19.56
C ARG A 24 -1.11 -0.53 20.32
N GLU A 25 -0.89 -0.38 21.62
CA GLU A 25 -1.63 0.52 22.52
C GLU A 25 -1.33 2.00 22.31
N GLU A 26 -0.26 2.34 21.57
CA GLU A 26 0.10 3.72 21.23
C GLU A 26 -0.72 4.24 20.05
N LEU A 27 -1.40 3.35 19.31
CA LEU A 27 -2.26 3.74 18.20
C LEU A 27 -3.45 4.57 18.70
N PRO A 28 -3.83 5.64 17.97
CA PRO A 28 -4.97 6.46 18.35
C PRO A 28 -6.28 5.67 18.27
N ALA A 29 -7.32 6.15 18.94
CA ALA A 29 -8.66 5.58 18.75
C ALA A 29 -9.07 5.68 17.27
N PRO A 30 -9.61 4.62 16.64
CA PRO A 30 -10.10 4.65 15.25
C PRO A 30 -11.15 5.75 15.01
N ARG A 31 -10.98 6.57 13.95
CA ARG A 31 -11.92 7.68 13.63
C ARG A 31 -12.38 7.74 12.17
N ARG A 32 -11.63 7.10 11.28
CA ARG A 32 -11.83 7.11 9.82
C ARG A 32 -11.22 5.85 9.24
N THR A 33 -11.56 5.53 8.00
CA THR A 33 -10.84 4.55 7.19
C THR A 33 -9.86 5.30 6.29
N VAL A 34 -8.59 4.97 6.38
CA VAL A 34 -7.55 5.41 5.43
C VAL A 34 -7.50 4.36 4.32
N VAL A 35 -7.82 4.80 3.10
CA VAL A 35 -7.86 3.94 1.90
C VAL A 35 -6.64 4.26 1.04
N SER A 36 -5.86 3.22 0.68
CA SER A 36 -4.75 3.32 -0.27
C SER A 36 -5.07 2.51 -1.53
N ILE A 37 -4.88 3.13 -2.70
CA ILE A 37 -4.99 2.50 -4.02
C ILE A 37 -3.63 2.70 -4.70
N LEU A 38 -2.89 1.62 -4.90
CA LEU A 38 -1.50 1.68 -5.36
C LEU A 38 -1.37 0.91 -6.68
N GLY A 39 -0.94 1.59 -7.75
CA GLY A 39 -0.70 0.98 -9.06
C GLY A 39 0.51 0.03 -9.08
N ALA A 40 1.44 0.20 -8.13
CA ALA A 40 2.59 -0.68 -7.92
C ALA A 40 3.00 -0.67 -6.43
N MET A 41 3.61 -1.77 -5.97
CA MET A 41 4.17 -1.89 -4.63
C MET A 41 5.40 -2.80 -4.70
N ARG A 42 6.52 -2.38 -4.09
CA ARG A 42 7.73 -3.21 -3.98
C ARG A 42 7.44 -4.39 -3.04
N GLY A 43 8.06 -5.54 -3.32
CA GLY A 43 8.05 -6.66 -2.38
C GLY A 43 8.69 -6.30 -1.04
N VAL A 44 8.30 -7.02 0.01
CA VAL A 44 8.81 -6.79 1.37
C VAL A 44 10.25 -7.32 1.54
N GLY A 45 10.58 -8.43 0.88
CA GLY A 45 11.80 -9.19 1.14
C GLY A 45 11.63 -10.14 2.32
N GLY A 46 12.67 -10.32 3.12
CA GLY A 46 12.69 -11.27 4.25
C GLY A 46 13.51 -12.53 4.00
N ILE A 47 14.41 -12.51 3.02
CA ILE A 47 15.49 -13.51 2.85
C ILE A 47 16.29 -13.59 4.16
N ASP A 48 16.65 -12.41 4.67
CA ASP A 48 17.06 -12.18 6.05
C ASP A 48 16.60 -10.80 6.54
N SER A 49 16.77 -10.56 7.84
CA SER A 49 16.42 -9.28 8.50
C SER A 49 17.66 -8.42 8.80
N TRP A 50 18.78 -8.64 8.10
CA TRP A 50 20.06 -7.96 8.39
C TRP A 50 20.82 -7.50 7.15
N GLY A 51 20.16 -7.40 6.00
CA GLY A 51 20.65 -6.59 4.89
C GLY A 51 20.38 -7.13 3.49
N SER A 52 19.79 -8.32 3.34
CA SER A 52 19.36 -8.78 2.03
C SER A 52 18.28 -7.87 1.42
N ASP A 53 18.53 -7.45 0.19
CA ASP A 53 17.52 -6.78 -0.63
C ASP A 53 16.42 -7.77 -1.07
N VAL A 54 15.26 -7.26 -1.50
CA VAL A 54 14.22 -8.09 -2.12
C VAL A 54 14.70 -8.57 -3.49
N GLU A 55 14.21 -9.70 -4.00
CA GLU A 55 14.62 -10.18 -5.31
C GLU A 55 14.22 -9.17 -6.42
N PRO A 56 15.06 -8.97 -7.46
CA PRO A 56 14.83 -7.95 -8.49
C PRO A 56 13.47 -8.03 -9.20
N ALA A 57 12.88 -9.22 -9.30
CA ALA A 57 11.56 -9.43 -9.89
C ALA A 57 10.40 -8.76 -9.11
N PHE A 58 10.64 -8.35 -7.86
CA PHE A 58 9.68 -7.66 -7.00
C PHE A 58 10.04 -6.18 -6.78
N HIS A 59 10.95 -5.62 -7.58
CA HIS A 59 11.24 -4.20 -7.60
C HIS A 59 10.16 -3.45 -8.36
N VAL A 60 9.91 -2.20 -7.97
CA VAL A 60 9.16 -1.26 -8.79
C VAL A 60 10.18 -0.54 -9.67
N PRO A 61 10.00 -0.50 -11.01
CA PRO A 61 10.95 0.17 -11.91
C PRO A 61 11.01 1.67 -11.58
N ALA A 62 12.22 2.21 -11.48
CA ALA A 62 12.47 3.61 -11.14
C ALA A 62 12.79 4.46 -12.36
N ASP A 63 12.98 3.83 -13.51
CA ASP A 63 13.39 4.37 -14.80
C ASP A 63 12.26 4.35 -15.84
N GLU A 64 11.07 3.92 -15.45
CA GLU A 64 9.88 3.85 -16.31
C GLU A 64 8.72 4.64 -15.71
N ASP A 65 7.92 5.27 -16.56
CA ASP A 65 6.67 5.90 -16.14
C ASP A 65 5.62 4.84 -15.76
N ILE A 66 5.02 4.98 -14.57
CA ILE A 66 3.95 4.10 -14.10
C ILE A 66 2.62 4.84 -14.19
N GLU A 67 1.82 4.50 -15.20
CA GLU A 67 0.44 5.00 -15.33
C GLU A 67 -0.58 4.00 -14.78
N TYR A 68 -1.42 4.47 -13.86
CA TYR A 68 -2.52 3.67 -13.30
C TYR A 68 -3.79 4.49 -13.15
N GLY A 69 -4.94 3.87 -13.42
CA GLY A 69 -6.25 4.50 -13.40
C GLY A 69 -7.24 3.64 -12.64
N PHE A 70 -8.07 4.27 -11.82
CA PHE A 70 -9.14 3.62 -11.07
C PHE A 70 -10.40 4.47 -11.08
N VAL A 71 -11.54 3.86 -10.75
CA VAL A 71 -12.83 4.55 -10.66
C VAL A 71 -13.45 4.25 -9.30
N ILE A 72 -13.89 5.29 -8.60
CA ILE A 72 -14.72 5.16 -7.40
C ILE A 72 -16.15 5.50 -7.78
N ARG A 73 -17.08 4.58 -7.51
CA ARG A 73 -18.52 4.76 -7.71
C ARG A 73 -19.26 4.50 -6.41
N ARG A 74 -20.41 5.13 -6.25
CA ARG A 74 -21.31 4.83 -5.13
C ARG A 74 -22.03 3.52 -5.46
N GLY A 75 -22.13 2.60 -4.50
CA GLY A 75 -22.77 1.30 -4.71
C GLY A 75 -24.29 1.33 -4.95
N GLN A 76 -24.90 2.50 -5.13
CA GLN A 76 -26.32 2.66 -5.45
C GLN A 76 -26.55 2.90 -6.95
N ASP A 77 -25.49 2.93 -7.76
CA ASP A 77 -25.51 3.15 -9.21
C ASP A 77 -25.29 1.84 -10.01
N VAL A 78 -25.70 0.68 -9.44
CA VAL A 78 -25.66 -0.66 -10.06
C VAL A 78 -27.05 -1.26 -10.09
#